data_AF-A0A939YVE1-F1
#
_entry.id   AF-A0A939YVE1-F1
#
_cell.length_a   1.000
_cell.length_b   1.000
_cell.length_c   1.000
_cell.angle_alpha   90.00
_cell.angle_beta   90.00
_cell.angle_gamma   90.00
#
_symmetry.space_group_name_H-M   'P 1'
#
loop_
_entity.id
_entity.type
_entity.pdbx_description
1 polymer ?
#
loop_
_entity_poly.entity_id
_entity_poly.type
_entity_poly.pdbx_seq_one_letter_code
_entity_poly.pdbx_strand_id
1 'polypeptide(L)'
;MATIYYDKDCDLGLVKDKTIAIIGYGNQGRAQALNMRDSGVASIIVGSRRDSSYDQAVEDGFAVKPIEEAVKEADIIFMLLPDEYAPEIFEKQIAPGLEQGNIVNFASAYNITFKKIVPPAFVDVVMAAPRMIGDGVRQLFLRGEGFPSFVGVAQDASGKALEYGKALCKAIGSTKKGAIEVTFDDETMLDLMAEQGTWPIIYHVFDESFKLLAQTMGHPEEAVLMEAYLSKEPMYMMEKAAELGMYRQMPFHSHTSQFGQLRSFRAFDPTPIREFLRERYDQIKDGTFTKAWDEEQQVNDLATLEKYRDEALNSDMSRAEERTFEKLK
;
A
#
# COMPACT_ATOMS: atom_id res chain seq x y z
N MET A 1 16.28 -3.09 -16.40
CA MET A 1 14.98 -2.40 -16.30
C MET A 1 13.96 -3.45 -15.93
N ALA A 2 13.04 -3.15 -15.02
CA ALA A 2 11.97 -4.08 -14.65
C ALA A 2 11.07 -4.37 -15.86
N THR A 3 10.57 -5.60 -15.95
CA THR A 3 9.54 -5.97 -16.94
C THR A 3 8.19 -5.39 -16.50
N ILE A 4 7.39 -4.92 -17.45
CA ILE A 4 6.02 -4.45 -17.18
C ILE A 4 5.06 -5.30 -18.01
N TYR A 5 4.13 -5.96 -17.33
CA TYR A 5 3.13 -6.83 -17.93
C TYR A 5 1.81 -6.10 -18.10
N TYR A 6 1.21 -6.24 -19.29
CA TYR A 6 -0.10 -5.72 -19.62
C TYR A 6 -1.09 -6.86 -19.90
N ASP A 7 -2.35 -6.53 -20.19
CA ASP A 7 -3.43 -7.52 -20.42
C ASP A 7 -3.06 -8.63 -21.42
N LYS A 8 -2.25 -8.31 -22.45
CA LYS A 8 -1.81 -9.26 -23.48
C LYS A 8 -0.78 -10.28 -22.97
N ASP A 9 -0.09 -9.95 -21.90
CA ASP A 9 1.01 -10.75 -21.35
C ASP A 9 0.51 -11.69 -20.24
N CYS A 10 -0.75 -11.55 -19.82
CA CYS A 10 -1.34 -12.25 -18.67
C CYS A 10 -2.55 -13.11 -19.10
N ASP A 11 -2.57 -14.38 -18.69
CA ASP A 11 -3.68 -15.31 -18.97
C ASP A 11 -4.60 -15.48 -17.76
N LEU A 12 -5.81 -14.92 -17.85
CA LEU A 12 -6.83 -15.04 -16.80
C LEU A 12 -7.31 -16.49 -16.63
N GLY A 13 -7.22 -17.32 -17.68
CA GLY A 13 -7.65 -18.72 -17.66
C GLY A 13 -6.94 -19.57 -16.61
N LEU A 14 -5.75 -19.17 -16.16
CA LEU A 14 -5.01 -19.87 -15.10
C LEU A 14 -5.68 -19.82 -13.72
N VAL A 15 -6.52 -18.82 -13.47
CA VAL A 15 -7.14 -18.58 -12.15
C VAL A 15 -8.67 -18.52 -12.19
N LYS A 16 -9.26 -18.49 -13.39
CA LYS A 16 -10.71 -18.30 -13.56
C LYS A 16 -11.56 -19.40 -12.90
N ASP A 17 -11.12 -20.66 -13.04
CA ASP A 17 -11.85 -21.82 -12.54
C ASP A 17 -11.33 -22.32 -11.18
N LYS A 18 -10.39 -21.57 -10.56
CA LYS A 18 -9.84 -21.88 -9.23
C LYS A 18 -10.71 -21.28 -8.13
N THR A 19 -10.73 -21.93 -6.97
CA THR A 19 -11.30 -21.33 -5.75
C THR A 19 -10.27 -20.42 -5.10
N ILE A 20 -10.64 -19.15 -4.91
CA ILE A 20 -9.81 -18.14 -4.25
C ILE A 20 -10.37 -17.83 -2.86
N ALA A 21 -9.56 -18.06 -1.82
CA ALA A 21 -9.84 -17.58 -0.48
C ALA A 21 -9.26 -16.19 -0.26
N ILE A 22 -10.11 -15.22 0.07
CA ILE A 22 -9.73 -13.86 0.48
C ILE A 22 -9.67 -13.83 2.01
N ILE A 23 -8.46 -13.80 2.57
CA ILE A 23 -8.26 -13.80 4.02
C ILE A 23 -8.14 -12.35 4.50
N GLY A 24 -9.20 -11.87 5.14
CA GLY A 24 -9.38 -10.46 5.51
C GLY A 24 -10.16 -9.68 4.46
N TYR A 25 -11.25 -9.03 4.89
CA TYR A 25 -12.19 -8.30 4.03
C TYR A 25 -12.24 -6.78 4.33
N GLY A 26 -11.07 -6.21 4.66
CA GLY A 26 -10.90 -4.76 4.81
C GLY A 26 -10.83 -4.04 3.46
N ASN A 27 -10.19 -2.86 3.42
CA ASN A 27 -10.13 -2.00 2.22
C ASN A 27 -9.59 -2.74 0.97
N GLN A 28 -8.46 -3.43 1.08
CA GLN A 28 -7.87 -4.18 -0.03
C GLN A 28 -8.65 -5.48 -0.32
N GLY A 29 -9.00 -6.23 0.73
CA GLY A 29 -9.79 -7.47 0.65
C GLY A 29 -11.07 -7.31 -0.16
N ARG A 30 -11.89 -6.35 0.24
CA ARG A 30 -13.14 -6.04 -0.44
C ARG A 30 -12.95 -5.65 -1.90
N ALA A 31 -12.02 -4.73 -2.17
CA ALA A 31 -11.79 -4.23 -3.52
C ALA A 31 -11.31 -5.33 -4.49
N GLN A 32 -10.34 -6.14 -4.06
CA GLN A 32 -9.79 -7.21 -4.88
C GLN A 32 -10.79 -8.36 -5.08
N ALA A 33 -11.54 -8.75 -4.05
CA ALA A 33 -12.60 -9.76 -4.16
C ALA A 33 -13.68 -9.35 -5.17
N LEU A 34 -14.20 -8.12 -5.07
CA LEU A 34 -15.19 -7.58 -5.98
C LEU A 34 -14.67 -7.51 -7.42
N ASN A 35 -13.43 -7.06 -7.62
CA ASN A 35 -12.82 -6.99 -8.94
C ASN A 35 -12.63 -8.39 -9.55
N MET A 36 -12.15 -9.37 -8.78
CA MET A 36 -11.98 -10.74 -9.27
C MET A 36 -13.32 -11.39 -9.66
N ARG A 37 -14.39 -11.17 -8.88
CA ARG A 37 -15.74 -11.61 -9.24
C ARG A 37 -16.19 -11.01 -10.56
N ASP A 38 -16.03 -9.70 -10.71
CA ASP A 38 -16.45 -8.98 -11.93
C ASP A 38 -15.57 -9.31 -13.14
N SER A 39 -14.32 -9.73 -12.93
CA SER A 39 -13.42 -10.32 -13.94
C SER A 39 -13.81 -11.75 -14.33
N GLY A 40 -14.75 -12.38 -13.61
CA GLY A 40 -15.30 -13.70 -13.92
C GLY A 40 -14.58 -14.87 -13.28
N VAL A 41 -13.84 -14.66 -12.18
CA VAL A 41 -13.37 -15.76 -11.31
C VAL A 41 -14.59 -16.46 -10.72
N ALA A 42 -14.66 -17.78 -10.90
CA ALA A 42 -15.86 -18.56 -10.65
C ALA A 42 -16.20 -18.72 -9.17
N SER A 43 -15.18 -18.85 -8.30
CA SER A 43 -15.35 -19.18 -6.89
C SER A 43 -14.45 -18.30 -6.01
N ILE A 44 -15.08 -17.46 -5.19
CA ILE A 44 -14.42 -16.59 -4.21
C ILE A 44 -15.08 -16.83 -2.86
N ILE A 45 -14.26 -17.20 -1.87
CA ILE A 45 -14.66 -17.42 -0.49
C ILE A 45 -13.94 -16.39 0.37
N VAL A 46 -14.63 -15.76 1.31
CA VAL A 46 -14.02 -14.87 2.28
C VAL A 46 -13.74 -15.64 3.56
N GLY A 47 -12.47 -15.69 3.97
CA GLY A 47 -12.04 -16.18 5.28
C GLY A 47 -11.99 -15.01 6.25
N SER A 48 -12.90 -14.95 7.21
CA SER A 48 -12.95 -13.87 8.20
C SER A 48 -13.49 -14.35 9.54
N ARG A 49 -13.00 -13.74 10.62
CA ARG A 49 -13.67 -13.80 11.92
C ARG A 49 -15.01 -13.05 11.86
N ARG A 50 -15.94 -13.36 12.76
CA ARG A 50 -17.22 -12.64 12.86
C ARG A 50 -17.00 -11.23 13.43
N ASP A 51 -16.87 -10.26 12.54
CA ASP A 51 -16.82 -8.83 12.80
C ASP A 51 -17.53 -8.06 11.68
N SER A 52 -17.41 -6.72 11.66
CA SER A 52 -18.05 -5.89 10.62
C SER A 52 -17.59 -6.22 9.19
N SER A 53 -16.37 -6.75 9.02
CA SER A 53 -15.86 -7.15 7.69
C SER A 53 -16.56 -8.43 7.20
N TYR A 54 -16.90 -9.33 8.13
CA TYR A 54 -17.73 -10.50 7.83
C TYR A 54 -19.11 -10.09 7.34
N ASP A 55 -19.79 -9.21 8.09
CA ASP A 55 -21.12 -8.73 7.73
C ASP A 55 -21.10 -8.05 6.36
N GLN A 56 -20.08 -7.20 6.11
CA GLN A 56 -19.93 -6.53 4.82
C GLN A 56 -19.70 -7.52 3.67
N ALA A 57 -18.93 -8.59 3.86
CA ALA A 57 -18.71 -9.62 2.84
C ALA A 57 -19.99 -10.38 2.49
N VAL A 58 -20.82 -10.68 3.49
CA VAL A 58 -22.15 -11.29 3.28
C VAL A 58 -23.06 -10.34 2.50
N GLU A 59 -23.10 -9.07 2.87
CA GLU A 59 -23.88 -8.03 2.16
C GLU A 59 -23.44 -7.86 0.70
N ASP A 60 -22.13 -7.93 0.45
CA ASP A 60 -21.58 -7.89 -0.91
C ASP A 60 -21.83 -9.17 -1.71
N GLY A 61 -22.41 -10.21 -1.08
CA GLY A 61 -22.83 -11.45 -1.72
C GLY A 61 -21.77 -12.55 -1.78
N PHE A 62 -20.76 -12.52 -0.91
CA PHE A 62 -19.75 -13.57 -0.82
C PHE A 62 -20.12 -14.66 0.20
N ALA A 63 -19.67 -15.89 -0.06
CA ALA A 63 -19.67 -16.92 0.96
C ALA A 63 -18.56 -16.62 1.98
N VAL A 64 -18.91 -16.59 3.27
CA VAL A 64 -17.98 -16.26 4.34
C VAL A 64 -17.84 -17.42 5.31
N LYS A 65 -16.61 -17.87 5.55
CA LYS A 65 -16.27 -19.03 6.37
C LYS A 65 -15.19 -18.69 7.40
N PRO A 66 -15.02 -19.51 8.46
CA PRO A 66 -13.79 -19.52 9.24
C PRO A 66 -12.57 -19.65 8.33
N ILE A 67 -11.44 -19.04 8.71
CA ILE A 67 -10.23 -18.99 7.88
C ILE A 67 -9.75 -20.40 7.55
N GLU A 68 -9.77 -21.30 8.52
CA GLU A 68 -9.32 -22.69 8.38
C GLU A 68 -10.16 -23.47 7.37
N GLU A 69 -11.47 -23.19 7.30
CA GLU A 69 -12.38 -23.82 6.35
C GLU A 69 -12.21 -23.23 4.96
N ALA A 70 -12.07 -21.91 4.84
CA ALA A 70 -11.84 -21.23 3.56
C ALA A 70 -10.54 -21.71 2.89
N VAL A 71 -9.47 -21.87 3.67
CA VAL A 71 -8.16 -22.31 3.16
C VAL A 71 -8.21 -23.74 2.62
N LYS A 72 -8.88 -24.66 3.33
CA LYS A 72 -9.01 -26.07 2.90
C LYS A 72 -9.77 -26.24 1.58
N GLU A 73 -10.59 -25.27 1.21
CA GLU A 73 -11.38 -25.32 -0.02
C GLU A 73 -10.73 -24.54 -1.18
N ALA A 74 -9.65 -23.82 -0.92
CA ALA A 74 -9.05 -22.90 -1.88
C ALA A 74 -7.84 -23.49 -2.60
N ASP A 75 -7.72 -23.15 -3.88
CA ASP A 75 -6.50 -23.32 -4.65
C ASP A 75 -5.53 -22.16 -4.43
N ILE A 76 -6.07 -20.95 -4.22
CA ILE A 76 -5.32 -19.71 -4.08
C ILE A 76 -5.76 -18.98 -2.80
N ILE A 77 -4.79 -18.59 -1.99
CA ILE A 77 -5.02 -17.89 -0.72
C ILE A 77 -4.46 -16.47 -0.85
N PHE A 78 -5.33 -15.46 -0.74
CA PHE A 78 -4.95 -14.05 -0.68
C PHE A 78 -4.78 -13.61 0.77
N MET A 79 -3.54 -13.29 1.15
CA MET A 79 -3.16 -12.75 2.45
C MET A 79 -3.40 -11.24 2.46
N LEU A 80 -4.57 -10.81 2.94
CA LEU A 80 -5.00 -9.40 3.02
C LEU A 80 -5.31 -8.99 4.47
N LEU A 81 -4.51 -9.51 5.39
CA LEU A 81 -4.50 -9.20 6.81
C LEU A 81 -3.47 -8.10 7.10
N PRO A 82 -3.63 -7.33 8.19
CA PRO A 82 -2.56 -6.47 8.69
C PRO A 82 -1.29 -7.28 8.97
N ASP A 83 -0.13 -6.68 8.66
CA ASP A 83 1.16 -7.37 8.69
C ASP A 83 1.52 -7.92 10.07
N GLU A 84 1.04 -7.29 11.14
CA GLU A 84 1.27 -7.69 12.52
C GLU A 84 0.53 -8.95 12.96
N TYR A 85 -0.66 -9.20 12.40
CA TYR A 85 -1.48 -10.35 12.77
C TYR A 85 -1.28 -11.52 11.81
N ALA A 86 -0.78 -11.24 10.60
CA ALA A 86 -0.60 -12.25 9.57
C ALA A 86 0.27 -13.45 10.00
N PRO A 87 1.40 -13.29 10.73
CA PRO A 87 2.24 -14.43 11.15
C PRO A 87 1.49 -15.45 12.00
N GLU A 88 0.83 -15.01 13.07
CA GLU A 88 0.12 -15.89 13.99
C GLU A 88 -1.05 -16.58 13.30
N ILE A 89 -1.83 -15.84 12.50
CA ILE A 89 -2.97 -16.39 11.77
C ILE A 89 -2.48 -17.38 10.70
N PHE A 90 -1.38 -17.07 10.00
CA PHE A 90 -0.80 -17.97 9.02
C PHE A 90 -0.39 -19.29 9.65
N GLU A 91 0.37 -19.25 10.75
CA GLU A 91 0.83 -20.46 11.44
C GLU A 91 -0.34 -21.30 11.97
N LYS A 92 -1.32 -20.67 12.63
CA LYS A 92 -2.39 -21.39 13.35
C LYS A 92 -3.56 -21.82 12.46
N GLN A 93 -3.91 -21.03 11.45
CA GLN A 93 -5.19 -21.17 10.73
C GLN A 93 -5.01 -21.44 9.23
N ILE A 94 -3.87 -21.08 8.63
CA ILE A 94 -3.66 -21.20 7.18
C ILE A 94 -2.73 -22.35 6.85
N ALA A 95 -1.50 -22.35 7.39
CA ALA A 95 -0.47 -23.35 7.11
C ALA A 95 -0.95 -24.80 7.31
N PRO A 96 -1.76 -25.15 8.34
CA PRO A 96 -2.26 -26.51 8.50
C PRO A 96 -3.26 -26.97 7.42
N GLY A 97 -3.84 -26.04 6.67
CA GLY A 97 -4.77 -26.32 5.58
C GLY A 97 -4.16 -26.26 4.18
N LEU A 98 -2.88 -25.91 4.05
CA LEU A 98 -2.21 -25.81 2.76
C LEU A 98 -1.85 -27.20 2.20
N GLU A 99 -2.07 -27.38 0.91
CA GLU A 99 -1.77 -28.59 0.14
C GLU A 99 -0.81 -28.31 -1.03
N GLN A 100 -0.23 -29.37 -1.59
CA GLN A 100 0.67 -29.26 -2.74
C GLN A 100 -0.06 -28.64 -3.94
N GLY A 101 0.55 -27.61 -4.54
CA GLY A 101 -0.03 -26.89 -5.67
C GLY A 101 -0.92 -25.71 -5.28
N ASN A 102 -1.12 -25.45 -3.98
CA ASN A 102 -1.69 -24.17 -3.56
C ASN A 102 -0.76 -23.00 -3.91
N ILE A 103 -1.39 -21.84 -4.08
CA ILE A 103 -0.71 -20.57 -4.33
C ILE A 103 -1.07 -19.61 -3.19
N VAL A 104 -0.07 -19.03 -2.54
CA VAL A 104 -0.26 -18.00 -1.51
C VAL A 104 0.16 -16.65 -2.08
N ASN A 105 -0.81 -15.75 -2.23
CA ASN A 105 -0.62 -14.40 -2.71
C ASN A 105 -0.53 -13.40 -1.55
N PHE A 106 0.46 -12.52 -1.59
CA PHE A 106 0.62 -11.40 -0.67
C PHE A 106 0.36 -10.05 -1.37
N ALA A 107 -0.13 -9.06 -0.62
CA ALA A 107 -0.23 -7.66 -1.08
C ALA A 107 0.83 -6.73 -0.45
N SER A 108 1.62 -7.26 0.50
CA SER A 108 2.80 -6.67 1.13
C SER A 108 3.83 -7.80 1.29
N ALA A 109 5.07 -7.57 0.89
CA ALA A 109 6.13 -8.58 0.99
C ALA A 109 6.79 -8.64 2.37
N TYR A 110 6.46 -7.71 3.29
CA TYR A 110 7.11 -7.51 4.59
C TYR A 110 7.33 -8.82 5.36
N ASN A 111 6.26 -9.60 5.55
CA ASN A 111 6.30 -10.82 6.35
C ASN A 111 7.15 -11.93 5.74
N ILE A 112 7.29 -11.97 4.42
CA ILE A 112 8.12 -12.94 3.70
C ILE A 112 9.58 -12.48 3.69
N THR A 113 9.84 -11.21 3.34
CA THR A 113 11.21 -10.64 3.32
C THR A 113 11.89 -10.73 4.68
N PHE A 114 11.19 -10.40 5.77
CA PHE A 114 11.72 -10.51 7.13
C PHE A 114 11.52 -11.89 7.78
N LYS A 115 11.06 -12.90 7.01
CA LYS A 115 10.90 -14.30 7.45
C LYS A 115 10.02 -14.48 8.68
N LYS A 116 9.05 -13.58 8.88
CA LYS A 116 8.01 -13.70 9.91
C LYS A 116 7.00 -14.77 9.52
N ILE A 117 6.78 -14.97 8.22
CA ILE A 117 6.06 -16.10 7.64
C ILE A 117 7.05 -16.92 6.81
N VAL A 118 7.08 -18.23 7.03
CA VAL A 118 7.84 -19.18 6.20
C VAL A 118 6.85 -20.18 5.61
N PRO A 119 6.42 -19.99 4.34
CA PRO A 119 5.50 -20.91 3.69
C PRO A 119 6.13 -22.30 3.48
N PRO A 120 5.32 -23.38 3.45
CA PRO A 120 5.83 -24.71 3.12
C PRO A 120 6.46 -24.76 1.73
N ALA A 121 7.53 -25.54 1.53
CA ALA A 121 8.27 -25.58 0.26
C ALA A 121 7.46 -26.10 -0.96
N PHE A 122 6.26 -26.67 -0.73
CA PHE A 122 5.42 -27.27 -1.76
C PHE A 122 4.35 -26.33 -2.36
N VAL A 123 4.26 -25.08 -1.91
CA VAL A 123 3.30 -24.08 -2.42
C VAL A 123 4.00 -23.05 -3.31
N ASP A 124 3.27 -22.38 -4.18
CA ASP A 124 3.78 -21.16 -4.82
C ASP A 124 3.57 -19.97 -3.88
N VAL A 125 4.54 -19.04 -3.84
CA VAL A 125 4.43 -17.79 -3.07
C VAL A 125 4.63 -16.63 -4.03
N VAL A 126 3.56 -15.89 -4.25
CA VAL A 126 3.48 -14.82 -5.25
C VAL A 126 3.02 -13.52 -4.62
N MET A 127 3.22 -12.43 -5.33
CA MET A 127 2.73 -11.12 -4.96
C MET A 127 1.99 -10.52 -6.15
N ALA A 128 0.78 -10.04 -5.89
CA ALA A 128 -0.03 -9.23 -6.79
C ALA A 128 -0.53 -8.05 -5.95
N ALA A 129 0.23 -6.95 -5.99
CA ALA A 129 0.13 -5.91 -4.98
C ALA A 129 -0.20 -4.55 -5.60
N PRO A 130 -1.46 -4.09 -5.51
CA PRO A 130 -1.86 -2.76 -6.00
C PRO A 130 -1.02 -1.65 -5.37
N ARG A 131 -0.60 -0.67 -6.17
CA ARG A 131 0.01 0.58 -5.66
C ARG A 131 -1.05 1.67 -5.58
N MET A 132 -2.11 1.35 -4.84
CA MET A 132 -3.31 2.16 -4.69
C MET A 132 -4.09 1.69 -3.46
N ILE A 133 -4.76 2.61 -2.77
CA ILE A 133 -5.66 2.27 -1.67
C ILE A 133 -6.89 1.50 -2.17
N GLY A 134 -7.53 0.70 -1.31
CA GLY A 134 -8.63 -0.19 -1.68
C GLY A 134 -9.79 0.48 -2.41
N ASP A 135 -10.26 1.66 -1.96
CA ASP A 135 -11.30 2.40 -2.67
C ASP A 135 -10.86 2.77 -4.09
N GLY A 136 -9.65 3.33 -4.23
CA GLY A 136 -9.07 3.64 -5.54
C GLY A 136 -8.95 2.42 -6.46
N VAL A 137 -8.53 1.27 -5.92
CA VAL A 137 -8.49 -0.02 -6.63
C VAL A 137 -9.87 -0.37 -7.23
N ARG A 138 -10.94 -0.22 -6.43
CA ARG A 138 -12.29 -0.53 -6.89
C ARG A 138 -12.82 0.50 -7.90
N GLN A 139 -12.67 1.80 -7.62
CA GLN A 139 -13.20 2.86 -8.49
C GLN A 139 -12.50 2.88 -9.86
N LEU A 140 -11.19 2.72 -9.89
CA LEU A 140 -10.43 2.66 -11.15
C LEU A 140 -10.76 1.41 -11.97
N PHE A 141 -11.03 0.28 -11.31
CA PHE A 141 -11.51 -0.93 -11.97
C PHE A 141 -12.88 -0.71 -12.63
N LEU A 142 -13.84 -0.13 -11.89
CA LEU A 142 -15.19 0.15 -12.38
C LEU A 142 -15.20 1.12 -13.57
N ARG A 143 -14.29 2.11 -13.57
CA ARG A 143 -14.07 3.02 -14.71
C ARG A 143 -13.34 2.38 -15.89
N GLY A 144 -12.85 1.16 -15.72
CA GLY A 144 -12.12 0.42 -16.74
C GLY A 144 -10.70 0.91 -16.99
N GLU A 145 -10.14 1.73 -16.10
CA GLU A 145 -8.81 2.35 -16.22
C GLU A 145 -7.70 1.43 -15.68
N GLY A 146 -8.01 0.65 -14.64
CA GLY A 146 -7.04 -0.12 -13.87
C GLY A 146 -6.10 0.76 -13.03
N PHE A 147 -5.12 0.14 -12.40
CA PHE A 147 -4.20 0.80 -11.45
C PHE A 147 -2.84 0.12 -11.51
N PRO A 148 -1.73 0.82 -11.21
CA PRO A 148 -0.41 0.19 -11.18
C PRO A 148 -0.36 -0.88 -10.10
N SER A 149 0.33 -1.98 -10.38
CA SER A 149 0.63 -2.99 -9.36
C SER A 149 2.07 -3.47 -9.46
N PHE A 150 2.55 -4.05 -8.38
CA PHE A 150 3.72 -4.91 -8.40
C PHE A 150 3.31 -6.37 -8.55
N VAL A 151 4.15 -7.13 -9.25
CA VAL A 151 4.07 -8.59 -9.35
C VAL A 151 5.43 -9.18 -9.00
N GLY A 152 5.45 -10.27 -8.24
CA GLY A 152 6.70 -10.91 -7.82
C GLY A 152 6.51 -12.36 -7.39
N VAL A 153 7.62 -13.08 -7.26
CA VAL A 153 7.67 -14.48 -6.82
C VAL A 153 8.73 -14.61 -5.74
N ALA A 154 8.35 -15.17 -4.58
CA ALA A 154 9.28 -15.56 -3.52
C ALA A 154 9.61 -17.06 -3.58
N GLN A 155 8.66 -17.88 -4.03
CA GLN A 155 8.81 -19.33 -4.15
C GLN A 155 8.03 -19.85 -5.36
N ASP A 156 8.68 -20.68 -6.18
CA ASP A 156 8.08 -21.31 -7.37
C ASP A 156 8.19 -22.84 -7.26
N ALA A 157 7.19 -23.46 -6.64
CA ALA A 157 7.09 -24.91 -6.48
C ALA A 157 6.50 -25.58 -7.72
N SER A 158 5.65 -24.87 -8.48
CA SER A 158 4.97 -25.40 -9.66
C SER A 158 5.72 -25.21 -10.98
N GLY A 159 6.71 -24.30 -11.01
CA GLY A 159 7.35 -23.82 -12.24
C GLY A 159 6.49 -22.80 -13.01
N LYS A 160 5.43 -22.28 -12.39
CA LYS A 160 4.44 -21.36 -12.98
C LYS A 160 4.06 -20.20 -12.04
N ALA A 161 4.74 -20.01 -10.92
CA ALA A 161 4.37 -19.00 -9.93
C ALA A 161 4.23 -17.59 -10.53
N LEU A 162 5.15 -17.16 -11.41
CA LEU A 162 5.05 -15.85 -12.06
C LEU A 162 3.82 -15.75 -12.99
N GLU A 163 3.48 -16.81 -13.70
CA GLU A 163 2.30 -16.85 -14.56
C GLU A 163 1.01 -16.74 -13.74
N TYR A 164 0.96 -17.37 -12.56
CA TYR A 164 -0.14 -17.16 -11.62
C TYR A 164 -0.18 -15.73 -11.07
N GLY A 165 0.96 -15.16 -10.65
CA GLY A 165 1.03 -13.77 -10.18
C GLY A 165 0.50 -12.78 -11.24
N LYS A 166 0.90 -12.95 -12.49
CA LYS A 166 0.39 -12.18 -13.64
C LYS A 166 -1.11 -12.36 -13.85
N ALA A 167 -1.60 -13.60 -13.77
CA ALA A 167 -3.02 -13.90 -13.89
C ALA A 167 -3.85 -13.25 -12.77
N LEU A 168 -3.33 -13.24 -11.54
CA LEU A 168 -3.93 -12.57 -10.40
C LEU A 168 -3.96 -11.04 -10.56
N CYS A 169 -2.87 -10.42 -11.04
CA CYS A 169 -2.86 -9.00 -11.41
C CYS A 169 -3.94 -8.67 -12.46
N LYS A 170 -4.13 -9.54 -13.44
CA LYS A 170 -5.21 -9.40 -14.43
C LYS A 170 -6.59 -9.58 -13.81
N ALA A 171 -6.77 -10.53 -12.90
CA ALA A 171 -8.04 -10.79 -12.23
C ALA A 171 -8.49 -9.60 -11.36
N ILE A 172 -7.56 -8.92 -10.69
CA ILE A 172 -7.87 -7.68 -9.94
C ILE A 172 -7.96 -6.43 -10.84
N GLY A 173 -7.53 -6.54 -12.11
CA GLY A 173 -7.63 -5.53 -13.16
C GLY A 173 -6.49 -4.51 -13.25
N SER A 174 -5.34 -4.80 -12.64
CA SER A 174 -4.20 -3.87 -12.63
C SER A 174 -3.45 -3.82 -13.97
N THR A 175 -3.50 -4.89 -14.76
CA THR A 175 -2.74 -5.05 -16.00
C THR A 175 -3.14 -4.09 -17.13
N LYS A 176 -4.25 -3.36 -16.98
CA LYS A 176 -4.59 -2.23 -17.86
C LYS A 176 -3.64 -1.04 -17.71
N LYS A 177 -3.15 -0.81 -16.48
CA LYS A 177 -2.15 0.23 -16.18
C LYS A 177 -0.72 -0.33 -16.11
N GLY A 178 -0.60 -1.64 -15.92
CA GLY A 178 0.65 -2.39 -15.96
C GLY A 178 1.01 -2.96 -14.59
N ALA A 179 1.47 -4.21 -14.59
CA ALA A 179 2.06 -4.88 -13.43
C ALA A 179 3.58 -4.91 -13.58
N ILE A 180 4.30 -4.25 -12.68
CA ILE A 180 5.77 -4.14 -12.72
C ILE A 180 6.38 -5.30 -11.95
N GLU A 181 7.26 -6.04 -12.58
CA GLU A 181 7.98 -7.15 -11.95
C GLU A 181 9.02 -6.63 -10.98
N VAL A 182 8.93 -7.06 -9.72
CA VAL A 182 9.85 -6.72 -8.64
C VAL A 182 10.11 -7.95 -7.77
N THR A 183 11.21 -7.94 -7.03
CA THR A 183 11.41 -8.94 -5.97
C THR A 183 10.59 -8.57 -4.73
N PHE A 184 10.37 -9.52 -3.83
CA PHE A 184 9.76 -9.25 -2.52
C PHE A 184 10.59 -8.25 -1.70
N ASP A 185 11.92 -8.35 -1.79
CA ASP A 185 12.82 -7.41 -1.14
C ASP A 185 12.70 -6.00 -1.73
N ASP A 186 12.60 -5.86 -3.07
CA ASP A 186 12.38 -4.56 -3.70
C ASP A 186 11.08 -3.92 -3.20
N GLU A 187 9.98 -4.68 -3.13
CA GLU A 187 8.70 -4.15 -2.66
C GLU A 187 8.77 -3.68 -1.21
N THR A 188 9.27 -4.55 -0.32
CA THR A 188 9.40 -4.24 1.11
C THR A 188 10.28 -3.00 1.33
N MET A 189 11.42 -2.93 0.64
CA MET A 189 12.34 -1.81 0.80
C MET A 189 11.76 -0.51 0.25
N LEU A 190 11.09 -0.54 -0.90
CA LEU A 190 10.50 0.67 -1.51
C LEU A 190 9.32 1.20 -0.71
N ASP A 191 8.47 0.31 -0.21
CA ASP A 191 7.28 0.66 0.57
C ASP A 191 7.67 1.30 1.90
N LEU A 192 8.50 0.60 2.71
CA LEU A 192 8.98 1.13 3.98
C LEU A 192 9.83 2.41 3.82
N MET A 193 10.58 2.56 2.71
CA MET A 193 11.31 3.80 2.43
C MET A 193 10.39 4.97 2.09
N ALA A 194 9.26 4.73 1.43
CA ALA A 194 8.27 5.78 1.22
C ALA A 194 7.73 6.27 2.57
N GLU A 195 7.35 5.33 3.44
CA GLU A 195 6.73 5.58 4.74
C GLU A 195 7.67 6.19 5.77
N GLN A 196 8.92 5.74 5.85
CA GLN A 196 9.88 6.11 6.90
C GLN A 196 10.94 7.10 6.42
N GLY A 197 11.21 7.12 5.13
CA GLY A 197 12.21 8.00 4.53
C GLY A 197 11.59 9.26 3.94
N THR A 198 10.53 9.12 3.13
CA THR A 198 10.02 10.21 2.30
C THR A 198 8.94 11.02 2.99
N TRP A 199 7.89 10.38 3.50
CA TRP A 199 6.76 11.06 4.13
C TRP A 199 7.14 11.91 5.35
N PRO A 200 8.03 11.46 6.26
CA PRO A 200 8.41 12.28 7.42
C PRO A 200 9.07 13.60 7.03
N ILE A 201 9.87 13.61 5.94
CA ILE A 201 10.48 14.84 5.41
C ILE A 201 9.39 15.77 4.89
N ILE A 202 8.41 15.24 4.15
CA ILE A 202 7.29 16.03 3.63
C ILE A 202 6.46 16.64 4.77
N TYR A 203 6.18 15.87 5.82
CA TYR A 203 5.48 16.37 7.01
C TYR A 203 6.25 17.50 7.68
N HIS A 204 7.57 17.35 7.84
CA HIS A 204 8.41 18.43 8.38
C HIS A 204 8.43 19.68 7.51
N VAL A 205 8.41 19.54 6.18
CA VAL A 205 8.32 20.71 5.29
C VAL A 205 7.04 21.50 5.54
N PHE A 206 5.89 20.82 5.70
CA PHE A 206 4.63 21.50 6.00
C PHE A 206 4.63 22.11 7.40
N ASP A 207 5.05 21.36 8.42
CA ASP A 207 5.06 21.81 9.81
C ASP A 207 6.01 23.01 10.02
N GLU A 208 7.23 22.96 9.49
CA GLU A 208 8.19 24.08 9.60
C GLU A 208 7.74 25.30 8.78
N SER A 209 7.12 25.10 7.61
CA SER A 209 6.54 26.20 6.84
C SER A 209 5.38 26.86 7.60
N PHE A 210 4.56 26.06 8.27
CA PHE A 210 3.45 26.56 9.08
C PHE A 210 3.97 27.38 10.28
N LYS A 211 4.92 26.85 11.06
CA LYS A 211 5.55 27.57 12.19
C LYS A 211 6.16 28.90 11.76
N LEU A 212 6.88 28.91 10.63
CA LEU A 212 7.46 30.13 10.11
C LEU A 212 6.39 31.14 9.70
N LEU A 213 5.49 30.75 8.80
CA LEU A 213 4.56 31.70 8.17
C LEU A 213 3.46 32.16 9.12
N ALA A 214 2.83 31.24 9.83
CA ALA A 214 1.71 31.58 10.72
C ALA A 214 2.22 32.13 12.06
N GLN A 215 3.11 31.41 12.74
CA GLN A 215 3.46 31.75 14.13
C GLN A 215 4.54 32.83 14.22
N THR A 216 5.55 32.77 13.35
CA THR A 216 6.69 33.71 13.41
C THR A 216 6.41 34.98 12.61
N MET A 217 5.85 34.84 11.40
CA MET A 217 5.60 35.98 10.50
C MET A 217 4.18 36.57 10.65
N GLY A 218 3.29 35.91 11.39
CA GLY A 218 1.95 36.43 11.70
C GLY A 218 0.97 36.37 10.53
N HIS A 219 1.19 35.52 9.53
CA HIS A 219 0.21 35.31 8.47
C HIS A 219 -1.01 34.54 9.00
N PRO A 220 -2.22 34.76 8.43
CA PRO A 220 -3.42 34.01 8.84
C PRO A 220 -3.24 32.51 8.65
N GLU A 221 -3.56 31.72 9.68
CA GLU A 221 -3.42 30.26 9.69
C GLU A 221 -4.17 29.63 8.51
N GLU A 222 -5.38 30.10 8.22
CA GLU A 222 -6.23 29.59 7.14
C GLU A 222 -5.58 29.81 5.78
N ALA A 223 -4.94 30.97 5.58
CA ALA A 223 -4.26 31.29 4.34
C ALA A 223 -3.01 30.44 4.14
N VAL A 224 -2.21 30.23 5.21
CA VAL A 224 -1.02 29.37 5.18
C VAL A 224 -1.41 27.92 4.87
N LEU A 225 -2.46 27.40 5.52
CA LEU A 225 -2.93 26.04 5.30
C LEU A 225 -3.58 25.84 3.90
N MET A 226 -4.26 26.86 3.37
CA MET A 226 -4.78 26.84 1.99
C MET A 226 -3.66 26.74 0.96
N GLU A 227 -2.61 27.55 1.12
CA GLU A 227 -1.44 27.51 0.23
C GLU A 227 -0.66 26.19 0.38
N ALA A 228 -0.65 25.60 1.59
CA ALA A 228 0.06 24.36 1.86
C ALA A 228 -0.57 23.14 1.17
N TYR A 229 -1.83 22.81 1.45
CA TYR A 229 -2.51 21.65 0.86
C TYR A 229 -4.04 21.67 0.94
N LEU A 230 -4.66 22.48 1.80
CA LEU A 230 -6.12 22.44 1.97
C LEU A 230 -6.89 22.89 0.72
N SER A 231 -6.30 23.74 -0.14
CA SER A 231 -6.88 24.12 -1.43
C SER A 231 -6.96 22.96 -2.44
N LYS A 232 -6.21 21.87 -2.19
CA LYS A 232 -5.98 20.73 -3.09
C LYS A 232 -5.26 21.08 -4.39
N GLU A 233 -4.82 22.31 -4.60
CA GLU A 233 -4.00 22.68 -5.75
C GLU A 233 -2.72 21.82 -5.84
N PRO A 234 -1.97 21.57 -4.74
CA PRO A 234 -0.81 20.69 -4.78
C PRO A 234 -1.14 19.26 -5.22
N MET A 235 -2.31 18.72 -4.86
CA MET A 235 -2.75 17.39 -5.27
C MET A 235 -3.01 17.34 -6.78
N TYR A 236 -3.67 18.36 -7.34
CA TYR A 236 -3.83 18.49 -8.79
C TYR A 236 -2.46 18.56 -9.50
N MET A 237 -1.50 19.29 -8.91
CA MET A 237 -0.14 19.35 -9.45
C MET A 237 0.60 18.01 -9.37
N MET A 238 0.42 17.25 -8.30
CA MET A 238 0.98 15.89 -8.17
C MET A 238 0.33 14.92 -9.17
N GLU A 239 -0.96 15.06 -9.47
CA GLU A 239 -1.62 14.32 -10.54
C GLU A 239 -0.98 14.63 -11.91
N LYS A 240 -0.76 15.91 -12.23
CA LYS A 240 -0.03 16.30 -13.45
C LYS A 240 1.42 15.83 -13.46
N ALA A 241 2.09 15.79 -12.31
CA ALA A 241 3.41 15.19 -12.18
C ALA A 241 3.39 13.68 -12.45
N ALA A 242 2.36 12.96 -12.04
CA ALA A 242 2.20 11.54 -12.35
C ALA A 242 1.91 11.27 -13.84
N GLU A 243 1.18 12.18 -14.51
CA GLU A 243 0.88 12.07 -15.95
C GLU A 243 2.08 12.43 -16.84
N LEU A 244 2.79 13.52 -16.53
CA LEU A 244 3.79 14.11 -17.41
C LEU A 244 5.23 13.95 -16.90
N GLY A 245 5.40 13.74 -15.60
CA GLY A 245 6.66 13.76 -14.88
C GLY A 245 6.85 15.03 -14.03
N MET A 246 7.57 14.88 -12.91
CA MET A 246 7.76 15.90 -11.86
C MET A 246 8.11 17.31 -12.37
N TYR A 247 9.03 17.42 -13.32
CA TYR A 247 9.47 18.72 -13.86
C TYR A 247 8.77 19.09 -15.17
N ARG A 248 8.19 18.12 -15.88
CA ARG A 248 7.52 18.38 -17.17
C ARG A 248 6.14 19.01 -17.00
N GLN A 249 5.54 18.90 -15.82
CA GLN A 249 4.30 19.60 -15.49
C GLN A 249 4.49 21.12 -15.29
N MET A 250 5.72 21.61 -15.10
CA MET A 250 5.99 23.02 -14.77
C MET A 250 5.31 24.07 -15.66
N PRO A 251 5.02 23.84 -16.96
CA PRO A 251 4.24 24.77 -17.78
C PRO A 251 2.82 25.07 -17.28
N PHE A 252 2.26 24.30 -16.34
CA PHE A 252 1.00 24.64 -15.65
C PHE A 252 1.16 25.76 -14.61
N HIS A 253 2.40 26.17 -14.30
CA HIS A 253 2.71 27.25 -13.37
C HIS A 253 3.05 28.56 -14.11
N SER A 254 2.87 29.71 -13.46
CA SER A 254 3.36 30.99 -13.99
C SER A 254 4.90 31.01 -14.12
N HIS A 255 5.44 31.83 -15.04
CA HIS A 255 6.90 31.96 -15.17
C HIS A 255 7.59 32.38 -13.87
N THR A 256 6.93 33.20 -13.04
CA THR A 256 7.44 33.59 -11.72
C THR A 256 7.58 32.37 -10.80
N SER A 257 6.56 31.51 -10.76
CA SER A 257 6.57 30.28 -9.97
C SER A 257 7.64 29.30 -10.48
N GLN A 258 7.71 29.07 -11.80
CA GLN A 258 8.73 28.21 -12.40
C GLN A 258 10.16 28.67 -12.08
N PHE A 259 10.44 29.97 -12.24
CA PHE A 259 11.75 30.55 -11.91
C PHE A 259 12.06 30.43 -10.42
N GLY A 260 11.08 30.73 -9.55
CA GLY A 260 11.22 30.62 -8.10
C GLY A 260 11.55 29.21 -7.64
N GLN A 261 10.75 28.21 -8.07
CA GLN A 261 10.95 26.81 -7.74
C GLN A 261 12.34 26.31 -8.18
N LEU A 262 12.72 26.53 -9.44
CA LEU A 262 14.00 26.04 -9.97
C LEU A 262 15.22 26.75 -9.35
N ARG A 263 15.11 28.05 -9.06
CA ARG A 263 16.17 28.80 -8.38
C ARG A 263 16.35 28.31 -6.95
N SER A 264 15.26 28.17 -6.20
CA SER A 264 15.30 27.73 -4.80
C SER A 264 15.75 26.27 -4.69
N PHE A 265 15.31 25.39 -5.59
CA PHE A 265 15.76 24.00 -5.65
C PHE A 265 17.28 23.89 -5.82
N ARG A 266 17.89 24.76 -6.64
CA ARG A 266 19.36 24.80 -6.81
C ARG A 266 20.10 25.38 -5.60
N ALA A 267 19.45 26.25 -4.82
CA ALA A 267 20.03 26.89 -3.65
C ALA A 267 19.95 26.01 -2.39
N PHE A 268 19.02 25.04 -2.36
CA PHE A 268 18.82 24.13 -1.24
C PHE A 268 19.93 23.07 -1.20
N ASP A 269 20.54 22.86 -0.02
CA ASP A 269 21.49 21.76 0.21
C ASP A 269 20.74 20.47 0.59
N PRO A 270 20.75 19.44 -0.28
CA PRO A 270 20.05 18.19 -0.01
C PRO A 270 20.85 17.22 0.88
N THR A 271 22.00 17.61 1.42
CA THR A 271 22.87 16.70 2.18
C THR A 271 22.18 16.08 3.40
N PRO A 272 21.51 16.84 4.28
CA PRO A 272 20.78 16.25 5.42
C PRO A 272 19.67 15.28 4.98
N ILE A 273 18.95 15.60 3.89
CA ILE A 273 17.93 14.71 3.31
C ILE A 273 18.57 13.40 2.84
N ARG A 274 19.70 13.46 2.13
CA ARG A 274 20.40 12.26 1.64
C ARG A 274 20.91 11.39 2.78
N GLU A 275 21.45 11.99 3.83
CA GLU A 275 21.96 11.28 5.00
C GLU A 275 20.82 10.59 5.76
N PHE A 276 19.71 11.31 6.01
CA PHE A 276 18.53 10.72 6.63
C PHE A 276 17.97 9.55 5.82
N LEU A 277 17.77 9.73 4.50
CA LEU A 277 17.27 8.66 3.63
C LEU A 277 18.20 7.45 3.60
N ARG A 278 19.53 7.66 3.60
CA ARG A 278 20.50 6.56 3.68
C ARG A 278 20.36 5.81 4.99
N GLU A 279 20.30 6.52 6.12
CA GLU A 279 20.21 5.92 7.44
C GLU A 279 18.93 5.09 7.61
N ARG A 280 17.76 5.61 7.16
CA ARG A 280 16.50 4.86 7.18
C ARG A 280 16.59 3.60 6.30
N TYR A 281 17.17 3.71 5.11
CA TYR A 281 17.35 2.57 4.21
C TYR A 281 18.20 1.47 4.86
N ASP A 282 19.32 1.85 5.49
CA ASP A 282 20.22 0.90 6.14
C ASP A 282 19.54 0.22 7.34
N GLN A 283 18.77 0.96 8.15
CA GLN A 283 18.00 0.42 9.29
C GLN A 283 16.85 -0.51 8.89
N ILE A 284 16.20 -0.26 7.75
CA ILE A 284 15.21 -1.19 7.20
C ILE A 284 15.93 -2.46 6.73
N LYS A 285 17.00 -2.30 5.95
CA LYS A 285 17.73 -3.39 5.32
C LYS A 285 18.39 -4.34 6.33
N ASP A 286 18.95 -3.82 7.41
CA ASP A 286 19.60 -4.63 8.44
C ASP A 286 18.63 -5.19 9.50
N GLY A 287 17.34 -4.88 9.37
CA GLY A 287 16.28 -5.32 10.26
C GLY A 287 16.19 -4.57 11.59
N THR A 288 16.94 -3.47 11.76
CA THR A 288 16.82 -2.59 12.95
C THR A 288 15.40 -2.08 13.11
N PHE A 289 14.77 -1.61 12.04
CA PHE A 289 13.36 -1.18 12.09
C PHE A 289 12.44 -2.33 12.49
N THR A 290 12.60 -3.51 11.87
CA THR A 290 11.76 -4.68 12.15
C THR A 290 11.82 -5.09 13.62
N LYS A 291 13.02 -5.07 14.23
CA LYS A 291 13.19 -5.38 15.66
C LYS A 291 12.53 -4.34 16.56
N ALA A 292 12.68 -3.06 16.24
CA ALA A 292 12.04 -1.99 17.00
C ALA A 292 10.51 -2.08 16.92
N TRP A 293 9.98 -2.44 15.75
CA TRP A 293 8.55 -2.66 15.57
C TRP A 293 8.06 -3.89 16.35
N ASP A 294 8.80 -5.01 16.33
CA ASP A 294 8.45 -6.19 17.14
C ASP A 294 8.42 -5.87 18.65
N GLU A 295 9.39 -5.11 19.15
CA GLU A 295 9.43 -4.67 20.54
C GLU A 295 8.23 -3.78 20.87
N GLU A 296 7.89 -2.84 19.99
CA GLU A 296 6.74 -1.96 20.17
C GLU A 296 5.42 -2.74 20.27
N GLN A 297 5.28 -3.81 19.50
CA GLN A 297 4.07 -4.63 19.47
C GLN A 297 3.98 -5.61 20.63
N GLN A 298 5.08 -6.26 20.98
CA GLN A 298 5.07 -7.38 21.92
C GLN A 298 5.32 -6.93 23.37
N VAL A 299 6.01 -5.81 23.56
CA VAL A 299 6.45 -5.34 24.87
C VAL A 299 5.74 -4.05 25.25
N ASN A 300 5.67 -3.08 24.33
CA ASN A 300 5.13 -1.76 24.64
C ASN A 300 3.62 -1.63 24.40
N ASP A 301 2.97 -2.63 23.80
CA ASP A 301 1.54 -2.61 23.46
C ASP A 301 1.13 -1.34 22.71
N LEU A 302 1.94 -0.93 21.73
CA LEU A 302 1.75 0.27 20.90
C LEU A 302 1.82 1.62 21.65
N ALA A 303 2.26 1.67 22.91
CA ALA A 303 2.28 2.90 23.70
C ALA A 303 3.14 4.03 23.09
N THR A 304 4.23 3.70 22.41
CA THR A 304 5.07 4.70 21.73
C THR A 304 4.36 5.25 20.49
N LEU A 305 3.71 4.38 19.72
CA LEU A 305 2.89 4.79 18.57
C LEU A 305 1.72 5.69 19.01
N GLU A 306 1.02 5.32 20.07
CA GLU A 306 -0.07 6.12 20.64
C GLU A 306 0.43 7.50 21.06
N LYS A 307 1.58 7.55 21.76
CA LYS A 307 2.21 8.82 22.12
C LYS A 307 2.54 9.68 20.90
N TYR A 308 3.17 9.11 19.86
CA TYR A 308 3.50 9.87 18.65
C TYR A 308 2.26 10.39 17.92
N ARG A 309 1.18 9.59 17.91
CA ARG A 309 -0.11 9.99 17.32
C ARG A 309 -0.72 11.14 18.12
N ASP A 310 -0.73 11.05 19.44
CA ASP A 310 -1.25 12.09 20.31
C ASP A 310 -0.47 13.40 20.16
N GLU A 311 0.86 13.33 20.08
CA GLU A 311 1.73 14.49 19.82
C GLU A 311 1.42 15.14 18.46
N ALA A 312 1.24 14.33 17.40
CA ALA A 312 0.91 14.82 16.07
C ALA A 312 -0.47 15.51 16.03
N LEU A 313 -1.50 14.86 16.57
CA LEU A 313 -2.87 15.39 16.59
C LEU A 313 -3.02 16.63 17.48
N ASN A 314 -2.16 16.78 18.49
CA ASN A 314 -2.13 17.97 19.36
C ASN A 314 -1.12 19.03 18.94
N SER A 315 -0.47 18.87 17.77
CA SER A 315 0.43 19.87 17.22
C SER A 315 -0.28 21.20 16.96
N ASP A 316 0.48 22.29 16.91
CA ASP A 316 -0.08 23.61 16.61
C ASP A 316 -0.71 23.65 15.22
N MET A 317 -0.12 22.95 14.25
CA MET A 317 -0.65 22.83 12.89
C MET A 317 -2.01 22.11 12.92
N SER A 318 -2.12 20.95 13.58
CA SER A 318 -3.40 20.21 13.65
C SER A 318 -4.51 20.99 14.35
N ARG A 319 -4.21 21.72 15.42
CA ARG A 319 -5.18 22.61 16.05
C ARG A 319 -5.60 23.77 15.12
N ALA A 320 -4.70 24.26 14.29
CA ALA A 320 -5.01 25.29 13.30
C ALA A 320 -5.86 24.74 12.16
N GLU A 321 -5.66 23.49 11.74
CA GLU A 321 -6.52 22.79 10.80
C GLU A 321 -7.96 22.71 11.33
N GLU A 322 -8.15 22.26 12.58
CA GLU A 322 -9.47 22.19 13.21
C GLU A 322 -10.18 23.55 13.20
N ARG A 323 -9.50 24.61 13.65
CA ARG A 323 -10.04 25.99 13.62
C ARG A 323 -10.39 26.44 12.20
N THR A 324 -9.55 26.09 11.22
CA THR A 324 -9.77 26.43 9.82
C THR A 324 -11.00 25.71 9.27
N PHE A 325 -11.14 24.41 9.54
CA PHE A 325 -12.30 23.63 9.11
C PHE A 325 -13.61 24.12 9.72
N GLU A 326 -13.59 24.59 10.97
CA GLU A 326 -14.77 25.18 11.60
C GLU A 326 -15.19 26.50 10.93
N LYS A 327 -14.24 27.33 10.49
CA LYS A 327 -14.52 28.61 9.83
C LYS A 327 -15.00 28.47 8.38
N LEU A 328 -14.65 27.37 7.71
CA LEU A 328 -15.01 27.13 6.31
C LEU A 328 -16.38 26.44 6.12
N LYS A 329 -17.02 26.00 7.21
CA LYS A 329 -18.38 25.42 7.21
C LYS A 329 -19.44 26.51 7.13
#